data_AF-A0A163X5Y1-F1
#
_entry.id   AF-A0A163X5Y1-F1
#
_cell.length_a   1.000
_cell.length_b   1.000
_cell.length_c   1.000
_cell.angle_alpha   90.00
_cell.angle_beta   90.00
_cell.angle_gamma   90.00
#
_symmetry.space_group_name_H-M   'P 1'
#
loop_
_entity.id
_entity.type
_entity.pdbx_description
1 polymer ?
#
loop_
_entity_poly.entity_id
_entity_poly.type
_entity_poly.pdbx_seq_one_letter_code
_entity_poly.pdbx_strand_id
1 'polypeptide(L)'
;MGAVLATAPGLAVAETPPKDFDRNGDQFLSGGELVEFKEVLRTSPNAVDATRYELLEEKEKVYAASGLVPIGELSVDLERGSCDFEQRLFIRRTIIDLPLAECKGLRPKSDGAAFNITNDRKADTATVDINGGIGLVLLPARTFKPSREGSRTGFSLVDLAVSAFAEGEGAFETDKDDDGYLRGGLKVDWLFGGGALERLGVSTAGYYQSDLGLGSGGYGVQVTAVPQNSRYLLNASTRGAKDKIDFSFRAKGIFDAFHVDDAGQTALSKGDYAWFGGELGFEYVDRTVWENGIVLSSGVNGYWNAVDGEDAVLWVTGLDVLLDPARRVSFGFQYTRGTSRQNPVFQNIASLGFKLKF
;
A
#
# COMPACT_ATOMS: atom_id res chain seq x y z
N MET A 1 -0.74 -41.35 -18.98
CA MET A 1 -1.02 -41.27 -17.52
C MET A 1 -1.81 -40.00 -17.28
N GLY A 2 -3.15 -40.11 -17.21
CA GLY A 2 -4.04 -38.97 -16.99
C GLY A 2 -4.38 -38.87 -15.50
N ALA A 3 -4.04 -37.75 -14.87
CA ALA A 3 -4.43 -37.47 -13.50
C ALA A 3 -5.85 -36.89 -13.50
N VAL A 4 -6.77 -37.59 -12.84
CA VAL A 4 -8.14 -37.12 -12.56
C VAL A 4 -8.06 -36.20 -11.34
N LEU A 5 -8.36 -34.91 -11.52
CA LEU A 5 -8.59 -33.98 -10.42
C LEU A 5 -9.92 -34.36 -9.74
N ALA A 6 -9.85 -34.82 -8.49
CA ALA A 6 -11.01 -34.96 -7.63
C ALA A 6 -11.45 -33.57 -7.15
N THR A 7 -12.62 -33.13 -7.58
CA THR A 7 -13.32 -31.96 -7.03
C THR A 7 -13.89 -32.31 -5.67
N ALA A 8 -13.50 -31.55 -4.63
CA ALA A 8 -14.11 -31.67 -3.32
C ALA A 8 -15.59 -31.20 -3.37
N PRO A 9 -16.53 -31.87 -2.69
CA PRO A 9 -17.91 -31.43 -2.63
C PRO A 9 -18.00 -30.12 -1.82
N GLY A 10 -18.49 -29.07 -2.47
CA GLY A 10 -18.84 -27.82 -1.81
C GLY A 10 -19.96 -28.06 -0.80
N LEU A 11 -19.68 -27.84 0.48
CA LEU A 11 -20.70 -27.68 1.52
C LEU A 11 -21.48 -26.41 1.23
N ALA A 12 -22.65 -26.54 0.61
CA ALA A 12 -23.63 -25.47 0.53
C ALA A 12 -24.14 -25.17 1.95
N VAL A 13 -23.66 -24.07 2.53
CA VAL A 13 -24.24 -23.51 3.75
C VAL A 13 -25.58 -22.89 3.34
N ALA A 14 -26.67 -23.40 3.90
CA ALA A 14 -27.99 -22.79 3.72
C ALA A 14 -27.96 -21.38 4.32
N GLU A 15 -28.05 -20.37 3.47
CA GLU A 15 -28.19 -18.97 3.91
C GLU A 15 -29.59 -18.79 4.50
N THR A 16 -29.68 -18.71 5.83
CA THR A 16 -30.86 -18.17 6.50
C THR A 16 -31.09 -16.74 6.01
N PRO A 17 -32.32 -16.36 5.63
CA PRO A 17 -32.60 -15.00 5.19
C PRO A 17 -32.21 -14.00 6.28
N PRO A 18 -31.59 -12.86 5.92
CA PRO A 18 -31.15 -11.88 6.90
C PRO A 18 -32.36 -11.40 7.71
N LYS A 19 -32.23 -11.43 9.04
CA LYS A 19 -33.23 -10.90 9.96
C LYS A 19 -33.35 -9.40 9.71
N ASP A 20 -34.56 -8.90 9.52
CA ASP A 20 -34.81 -7.47 9.38
C ASP A 20 -34.71 -6.81 10.75
N PHE A 21 -33.80 -5.84 10.86
CA PHE A 21 -33.56 -5.08 12.10
C PHE A 21 -34.20 -3.69 12.06
N ASP A 22 -34.76 -3.29 10.90
CA ASP A 22 -35.52 -2.06 10.71
C ASP A 22 -37.00 -2.33 10.98
N ARG A 23 -37.41 -2.33 12.25
CA ARG A 23 -38.77 -2.77 12.60
C ARG A 23 -39.83 -1.73 12.20
N ASN A 24 -39.42 -0.47 12.07
CA ASN A 24 -40.30 0.65 11.73
C ASN A 24 -40.22 1.05 10.24
N GLY A 25 -39.26 0.51 9.48
CA GLY A 25 -39.07 0.75 8.05
C GLY A 25 -38.55 2.14 7.74
N ASP A 26 -37.92 2.83 8.71
CA ASP A 26 -37.47 4.21 8.54
C ASP A 26 -36.06 4.32 7.93
N GLN A 27 -35.42 3.18 7.65
CA GLN A 27 -34.05 3.05 7.15
C GLN A 27 -32.96 3.45 8.15
N PHE A 28 -33.27 3.53 9.44
CA PHE A 28 -32.33 3.77 10.53
C PHE A 28 -32.41 2.67 11.59
N LEU A 29 -31.28 2.41 12.24
CA LEU A 29 -31.26 1.64 13.48
C LEU A 29 -31.39 2.61 14.64
N SER A 30 -32.53 2.54 15.34
CA SER A 30 -32.77 3.26 16.59
C SER A 30 -32.30 2.43 17.79
N GLY A 31 -32.11 3.05 18.95
CA GLY A 31 -31.42 2.46 20.11
C GLY A 31 -31.69 0.96 20.41
N GLY A 32 -32.95 0.51 20.42
CA GLY A 32 -33.28 -0.91 20.65
C GLY A 32 -32.91 -1.84 19.49
N GLU A 33 -33.12 -1.40 18.26
CA GLU A 33 -32.74 -2.10 17.03
C GLU A 33 -31.22 -2.19 16.90
N LEU A 34 -30.53 -1.11 17.28
CA LEU A 34 -29.07 -1.05 17.33
C LEU A 34 -28.49 -2.03 18.35
N VAL A 35 -29.09 -2.14 19.54
CA VAL A 35 -28.66 -3.11 20.56
C VAL A 35 -28.88 -4.54 20.09
N GLU A 36 -30.02 -4.84 19.46
CA GLU A 36 -30.31 -6.17 18.94
C GLU A 36 -29.40 -6.53 17.76
N PHE A 37 -29.18 -5.59 16.84
CA PHE A 37 -28.27 -5.76 15.72
C PHE A 37 -26.84 -5.98 16.22
N LYS A 38 -26.37 -5.16 17.18
CA LYS A 38 -25.09 -5.36 17.86
C LYS A 38 -25.01 -6.73 18.51
N GLU A 39 -26.07 -7.20 19.16
CA GLU A 39 -26.07 -8.50 19.81
C GLU A 39 -25.96 -9.64 18.80
N VAL A 40 -26.67 -9.56 17.67
CA VAL A 40 -26.54 -10.54 16.58
C VAL A 40 -25.15 -10.49 15.96
N LEU A 41 -24.60 -9.31 15.71
CA LEU A 41 -23.24 -9.16 15.20
C LEU A 41 -22.18 -9.64 16.21
N ARG A 42 -22.37 -9.34 17.50
CA ARG A 42 -21.50 -9.74 18.62
C ARG A 42 -21.49 -11.25 18.83
N THR A 43 -22.62 -11.91 18.60
CA THR A 43 -22.79 -13.36 18.79
C THR A 43 -22.53 -14.16 17.52
N SER A 44 -22.44 -13.51 16.35
CA SER A 44 -22.16 -14.17 15.09
C SER A 44 -20.74 -14.74 15.04
N PRO A 45 -20.56 -16.00 14.59
CA PRO A 45 -19.26 -16.59 14.34
C PRO A 45 -18.63 -16.09 13.02
N ASN A 46 -19.32 -15.23 12.26
CA ASN A 46 -18.85 -14.72 10.97
C ASN A 46 -17.93 -13.50 11.15
N ALA A 47 -16.72 -13.56 10.60
CA ALA A 47 -15.76 -12.45 10.64
C ALA A 47 -16.29 -11.17 9.97
N VAL A 48 -17.17 -11.31 8.97
CA VAL A 48 -17.87 -10.16 8.35
C VAL A 48 -18.71 -9.43 9.40
N ASP A 49 -19.38 -10.16 10.29
CA ASP A 49 -20.23 -9.58 11.33
C ASP A 49 -19.43 -8.91 12.46
N ALA A 50 -18.18 -9.32 12.71
CA ALA A 50 -17.27 -8.62 13.60
C ALA A 50 -16.80 -7.27 13.02
N THR A 51 -16.47 -7.22 11.73
CA THR A 51 -16.17 -5.96 11.04
C THR A 51 -17.41 -5.05 10.99
N ARG A 52 -18.62 -5.62 10.78
CA ARG A 52 -19.88 -4.89 10.92
C ARG A 52 -20.00 -4.26 12.30
N TYR A 53 -19.64 -5.00 13.34
CA TYR A 53 -19.72 -4.54 14.72
C TYR A 53 -18.77 -3.36 14.97
N GLU A 54 -17.51 -3.43 14.50
CA GLU A 54 -16.54 -2.33 14.63
C GLU A 54 -16.96 -1.08 13.84
N LEU A 55 -17.41 -1.24 12.59
CA LEU A 55 -17.94 -0.15 11.77
C LEU A 55 -19.18 0.49 12.42
N LEU A 56 -20.05 -0.33 13.02
CA LEU A 56 -21.22 0.13 13.73
C LEU A 56 -20.85 0.94 14.99
N GLU A 57 -19.83 0.52 15.75
CA GLU A 57 -19.31 1.30 16.88
C GLU A 57 -18.66 2.63 16.44
N GLU A 58 -18.00 2.66 15.28
CA GLU A 58 -17.43 3.90 14.73
C GLU A 58 -18.55 4.87 14.28
N LYS A 59 -19.55 4.36 13.56
CA LYS A 59 -20.70 5.15 13.10
C LYS A 59 -21.52 5.65 14.27
N GLU A 60 -21.75 4.85 15.30
CA GLU A 60 -22.43 5.30 16.51
C GLU A 60 -21.71 6.48 17.18
N LYS A 61 -20.37 6.53 17.18
CA LYS A 61 -19.64 7.71 17.68
C LYS A 61 -19.92 8.96 16.84
N VAL A 62 -20.09 8.79 15.53
CA VAL A 62 -20.42 9.89 14.60
C VAL A 62 -21.88 10.35 14.76
N TYR A 63 -22.80 9.41 14.96
CA TYR A 63 -24.23 9.65 15.13
C TYR A 63 -24.68 9.71 16.60
N ALA A 64 -23.75 9.84 17.55
CA ALA A 64 -24.04 9.82 18.98
C ALA A 64 -25.04 10.91 19.40
N ALA A 65 -25.04 12.04 18.67
CA ALA A 65 -25.97 13.15 18.90
C ALA A 65 -27.39 12.88 18.37
N SER A 66 -27.54 12.08 17.32
CA SER A 66 -28.85 11.75 16.74
C SER A 66 -29.44 10.44 17.27
N GLY A 67 -28.61 9.52 17.78
CA GLY A 67 -29.05 8.19 18.24
C GLY A 67 -29.62 7.30 17.12
N LEU A 68 -29.42 7.70 15.87
CA LEU A 68 -29.95 7.06 14.66
C LEU A 68 -28.80 6.77 13.71
N VAL A 69 -28.60 5.50 13.36
CA VAL A 69 -27.56 5.07 12.40
C VAL A 69 -28.24 4.66 11.08
N PRO A 70 -27.92 5.29 9.92
CA PRO A 70 -28.54 4.93 8.66
C PRO A 70 -28.15 3.51 8.20
N ILE A 71 -29.15 2.67 7.88
CA ILE A 71 -28.95 1.29 7.43
C ILE A 71 -28.29 1.23 6.06
N GLY A 72 -28.65 2.16 5.16
CA GLY A 72 -28.05 2.28 3.83
C GLY A 72 -26.54 2.56 3.86
N GLU A 73 -26.01 3.17 4.93
CA GLU A 73 -24.56 3.36 5.09
C GLU A 73 -23.86 2.11 5.62
N LEU A 74 -24.55 1.29 6.41
CA LEU A 74 -24.01 0.02 6.91
C LEU A 74 -23.88 -1.01 5.79
N SER A 75 -24.82 -1.07 4.84
CA SER A 75 -24.76 -1.98 3.68
C SER A 75 -23.70 -1.58 2.65
N VAL A 76 -23.48 -0.29 2.42
CA VAL A 76 -22.45 0.22 1.49
C VAL A 76 -21.03 0.05 2.03
N ASP A 77 -20.83 0.23 3.34
CA ASP A 77 -19.52 -0.02 3.97
C ASP A 77 -19.24 -1.53 4.16
N LEU A 78 -20.27 -2.37 4.05
CA LEU A 78 -20.17 -3.82 4.08
C LEU A 78 -19.69 -4.46 2.79
N GLU A 79 -20.11 -3.93 1.65
CA GLU A 79 -19.53 -4.29 0.35
C GLU A 79 -18.05 -3.89 0.26
N ARG A 80 -17.62 -2.84 0.98
CA ARG A 80 -16.20 -2.47 1.11
C ARG A 80 -15.36 -3.46 1.92
N GLY A 81 -16.00 -4.26 2.79
CA GLY A 81 -15.38 -5.36 3.53
C GLY A 81 -15.22 -6.65 2.71
N SER A 82 -15.90 -6.76 1.56
CA SER A 82 -15.66 -7.87 0.64
C SER A 82 -14.37 -7.61 -0.14
N CYS A 83 -13.33 -8.41 0.17
CA CYS A 83 -12.13 -8.48 -0.65
C CYS A 83 -12.44 -9.30 -1.93
N ASP A 84 -13.33 -8.80 -2.79
CA ASP A 84 -13.46 -9.35 -4.15
C ASP A 84 -12.34 -8.78 -5.02
N PHE A 85 -11.29 -9.59 -5.17
CA PHE A 85 -10.17 -9.29 -6.08
C PHE A 85 -10.60 -9.47 -7.54
N GLU A 86 -11.37 -8.52 -8.06
CA GLU A 86 -11.60 -8.42 -9.51
C GLU A 86 -10.34 -7.95 -10.24
N GLN A 87 -9.63 -7.00 -9.63
CA GLN A 87 -8.38 -6.46 -10.18
C GLN A 87 -7.20 -7.37 -9.81
N ARG A 88 -6.59 -7.97 -10.84
CA ARG A 88 -5.36 -8.76 -10.70
C ARG A 88 -4.12 -8.02 -11.16
N LEU A 89 -4.29 -6.97 -11.96
CA LEU A 89 -3.20 -6.18 -12.53
C LEU A 89 -3.08 -4.84 -11.81
N PHE A 90 -1.88 -4.51 -11.36
CA PHE A 90 -1.55 -3.29 -10.64
C PHE A 90 -0.40 -2.58 -11.33
N ILE A 91 -0.51 -1.25 -11.44
CA ILE A 91 0.57 -0.38 -11.90
C ILE A 91 0.84 0.61 -10.77
N ARG A 92 2.05 0.64 -10.24
CA ARG A 92 2.44 1.45 -9.06
C ARG A 92 3.84 2.00 -9.23
N ARG A 93 4.25 2.92 -8.37
CA ARG A 93 5.64 3.38 -8.27
C ARG A 93 6.59 2.24 -7.86
N THR A 94 6.23 1.55 -6.78
CA THR A 94 6.90 0.34 -6.29
C THR A 94 5.87 -0.75 -6.04
N ILE A 95 6.19 -1.96 -6.48
CA ILE A 95 5.39 -3.17 -6.31
C ILE A 95 5.93 -3.98 -5.13
N ILE A 96 7.25 -4.08 -5.02
CA ILE A 96 7.90 -4.94 -4.02
C ILE A 96 7.65 -4.44 -2.59
N ASP A 97 7.45 -3.14 -2.42
CA ASP A 97 7.29 -2.51 -1.10
C ASP A 97 5.85 -2.40 -0.60
N LEU A 98 4.86 -2.60 -1.48
CA LEU A 98 3.45 -2.34 -1.15
C LEU A 98 2.58 -3.56 -1.43
N PRO A 99 1.77 -4.02 -0.47
CA PRO A 99 0.89 -5.16 -0.68
C PRO A 99 -0.06 -4.90 -1.85
N LEU A 100 -0.12 -5.84 -2.79
CA LEU A 100 -0.98 -5.73 -3.98
C LEU A 100 -2.40 -6.17 -3.69
N ALA A 101 -2.54 -7.19 -2.85
CA ALA A 101 -3.82 -7.75 -2.47
C ALA A 101 -4.30 -7.16 -1.15
N GLU A 102 -5.08 -6.08 -1.22
CA GLU A 102 -5.85 -5.58 -0.08
C GLU A 102 -7.24 -5.08 -0.50
N CYS A 103 -8.21 -5.21 0.42
CA CYS A 103 -9.57 -4.67 0.31
C CYS A 103 -9.55 -3.16 -0.04
N LYS A 104 -10.48 -2.70 -0.90
CA LYS A 104 -10.52 -1.36 -1.52
C LYS A 104 -10.34 -0.16 -0.56
N GLY A 105 -10.67 -0.29 0.72
CA GLY A 105 -10.55 0.80 1.72
C GLY A 105 -9.25 0.85 2.51
N LEU A 106 -8.36 -0.14 2.35
CA LEU A 106 -7.21 -0.35 3.24
C LEU A 106 -5.86 -0.37 2.51
N ARG A 107 -5.90 -0.24 1.18
CA ARG A 107 -4.70 -0.10 0.36
C ARG A 107 -3.91 1.11 0.87
N PRO A 108 -2.64 0.95 1.29
CA PRO A 108 -1.78 2.12 1.47
C PRO A 108 -1.84 2.90 0.16
N LYS A 109 -2.04 4.22 0.24
CA LYS A 109 -2.06 5.08 -0.94
C LYS A 109 -0.74 4.88 -1.67
N SER A 110 -0.75 4.08 -2.74
CA SER A 110 0.43 3.88 -3.56
C SER A 110 0.55 5.06 -4.48
N ASP A 111 1.74 5.65 -4.55
CA ASP A 111 2.05 6.50 -5.68
C ASP A 111 1.96 5.66 -6.97
N GLY A 112 1.35 6.21 -8.01
CA GLY A 112 1.31 5.57 -9.31
C GLY A 112 2.69 5.58 -9.97
N ALA A 113 2.81 4.89 -11.10
CA ALA A 113 4.01 4.98 -11.92
C ALA A 113 4.20 6.44 -12.40
N ALA A 114 5.40 6.97 -12.21
CA ALA A 114 5.76 8.32 -12.61
C ALA A 114 6.68 8.29 -13.83
N PHE A 115 6.46 9.25 -14.73
CA PHE A 115 7.31 9.51 -15.88
C PHE A 115 7.62 11.01 -15.86
N ASN A 116 8.89 11.37 -15.71
CA ASN A 116 9.31 12.77 -15.82
C ASN A 116 10.15 12.94 -17.07
N ILE A 117 9.98 14.08 -17.75
CA ILE A 117 10.83 14.46 -18.86
C ILE A 117 11.40 15.83 -18.50
N THR A 118 12.72 15.89 -18.34
CA THR A 118 13.46 17.12 -18.11
C THR A 118 14.23 17.48 -19.37
N ASN A 119 14.17 18.73 -19.79
CA ASN A 119 14.95 19.23 -20.93
C ASN A 119 15.83 20.38 -20.44
N ASP A 120 17.14 20.15 -20.41
CA ASP A 120 18.12 21.19 -20.16
C ASP A 120 18.68 21.72 -21.49
N ARG A 121 18.06 22.79 -21.98
CA ARG A 121 18.49 23.50 -23.21
C ARG A 121 19.89 24.12 -23.13
N LYS A 122 20.45 24.28 -21.93
CA LYS A 122 21.79 24.85 -21.75
C LYS A 122 22.86 23.76 -21.84
N ALA A 123 22.55 22.57 -21.34
CA ALA A 123 23.37 21.38 -21.49
C ALA A 123 23.09 20.60 -22.80
N ASP A 124 22.05 21.00 -23.55
CA ASP A 124 21.51 20.29 -24.73
C ASP A 124 21.14 18.83 -24.44
N THR A 125 20.67 18.56 -23.21
CA THR A 125 20.33 17.22 -22.74
C THR A 125 18.84 17.09 -22.47
N ALA A 126 18.30 15.92 -22.80
CA ALA A 126 16.97 15.50 -22.37
C ALA A 126 17.12 14.28 -21.45
N THR A 127 16.50 14.37 -20.27
CA THR A 127 16.45 13.31 -19.28
C THR A 127 15.03 12.76 -19.21
N VAL A 128 14.86 11.45 -19.33
CA VAL A 128 13.59 10.77 -19.09
C VAL A 128 13.72 9.93 -17.84
N ASP A 129 13.04 10.31 -16.76
CA ASP A 129 12.99 9.53 -15.53
C ASP A 129 11.76 8.62 -15.53
N ILE A 130 11.99 7.33 -15.37
CA ILE A 130 10.95 6.32 -15.17
C ILE A 130 11.03 5.85 -13.72
N ASN A 131 9.89 5.84 -13.02
CA ASN A 131 9.78 5.21 -11.71
C ASN A 131 8.42 4.50 -11.62
N GLY A 132 8.44 3.19 -11.79
CA GLY A 132 7.20 2.42 -11.83
C GLY A 132 7.40 0.91 -11.92
N GLY A 133 6.31 0.20 -11.68
CA GLY A 133 6.24 -1.24 -11.76
C GLY A 133 4.83 -1.75 -12.03
N ILE A 134 4.80 -2.97 -12.52
CA ILE A 134 3.61 -3.75 -12.86
C ILE A 134 3.59 -5.02 -12.01
N GLY A 135 2.45 -5.30 -11.40
CA GLY A 135 2.23 -6.46 -10.55
C GLY A 135 1.01 -7.25 -11.01
N LEU A 136 1.15 -8.58 -11.09
CA LEU A 136 0.08 -9.50 -11.43
C LEU A 136 -0.17 -10.46 -10.26
N VAL A 137 -1.34 -10.37 -9.64
CA VAL A 137 -1.80 -11.31 -8.60
C VAL A 137 -2.16 -12.64 -9.25
N LEU A 138 -1.35 -13.66 -8.98
CA LEU A 138 -1.50 -15.01 -9.50
C LEU A 138 -2.51 -15.80 -8.68
N LEU A 139 -2.40 -15.70 -7.35
CA LEU A 139 -3.23 -16.44 -6.40
C LEU A 139 -3.69 -15.48 -5.29
N PRO A 140 -4.96 -15.04 -5.31
CA PRO A 140 -5.59 -14.43 -4.15
C PRO A 140 -6.04 -15.56 -3.21
N ALA A 141 -5.38 -15.74 -2.07
CA ALA A 141 -5.85 -16.68 -1.05
C ALA A 141 -6.79 -15.93 -0.08
N ARG A 142 -8.09 -16.00 -0.38
CA ARG A 142 -9.16 -15.36 0.41
C ARG A 142 -9.16 -15.84 1.87
N THR A 143 -9.11 -14.87 2.79
CA THR A 143 -9.56 -14.90 4.20
C THR A 143 -9.55 -16.26 4.90
N PHE A 144 -8.44 -16.52 5.60
CA PHE A 144 -8.50 -17.35 6.80
C PHE A 144 -9.40 -16.64 7.80
N LYS A 145 -10.49 -17.29 8.21
CA LYS A 145 -11.41 -16.73 9.21
C LYS A 145 -10.66 -16.67 10.56
N PRO A 146 -10.32 -15.49 11.09
CA PRO A 146 -9.73 -15.44 12.43
C PRO A 146 -10.76 -15.94 13.44
N SER A 147 -10.35 -16.84 14.34
CA SER A 147 -11.21 -17.25 15.46
C SER A 147 -11.38 -16.06 16.43
N ARG A 148 -12.53 -16.02 17.13
CA ARG A 148 -12.94 -14.94 18.06
C ARG A 148 -11.95 -14.69 19.21
N GLU A 149 -11.11 -15.67 19.55
CA GLU A 149 -10.00 -15.52 20.50
C GLU A 149 -8.79 -14.83 19.84
N GLY A 150 -8.51 -15.14 18.58
CA GLY A 150 -7.40 -14.55 17.82
C GLY A 150 -7.51 -13.04 17.65
N SER A 151 -8.71 -12.48 17.48
CA SER A 151 -8.90 -11.03 17.25
C SER A 151 -8.85 -10.18 18.53
N ARG A 152 -9.19 -10.75 19.69
CA ARG A 152 -9.21 -10.04 20.98
C ARG A 152 -7.88 -10.10 21.73
N THR A 153 -7.08 -11.15 21.52
CA THR A 153 -5.83 -11.36 22.28
C THR A 153 -4.60 -11.60 21.40
N GLY A 154 -4.69 -11.53 20.06
CA GLY A 154 -3.56 -11.87 19.19
C GLY A 154 -3.55 -11.17 17.82
N PHE A 155 -2.45 -11.40 17.10
CA PHE A 155 -2.31 -11.12 15.67
C PHE A 155 -2.79 -12.35 14.90
N SER A 156 -3.70 -12.18 13.94
CA SER A 156 -4.26 -13.27 13.15
C SER A 156 -4.05 -13.02 11.65
N LEU A 157 -3.70 -14.06 10.88
CA LEU A 157 -3.59 -13.94 9.43
C LEU A 157 -4.99 -13.75 8.83
N VAL A 158 -5.21 -12.64 8.11
CA VAL A 158 -6.49 -12.27 7.51
C VAL A 158 -6.47 -12.32 5.98
N ASP A 159 -5.31 -12.17 5.34
CA ASP A 159 -5.20 -12.28 3.88
C ASP A 159 -3.83 -12.81 3.45
N LEU A 160 -3.78 -13.45 2.28
CA LEU A 160 -2.58 -13.95 1.65
C LEU A 160 -2.70 -13.78 0.14
N ALA A 161 -1.65 -13.28 -0.51
CA ALA A 161 -1.60 -13.27 -1.97
C ALA A 161 -0.21 -13.57 -2.50
N VAL A 162 -0.18 -14.20 -3.67
CA VAL A 162 1.05 -14.43 -4.44
C VAL A 162 0.96 -13.66 -5.74
N SER A 163 2.01 -12.89 -6.04
CA SER A 163 2.08 -12.02 -7.20
C SER A 163 3.41 -12.16 -7.93
N ALA A 164 3.37 -12.05 -9.26
CA ALA A 164 4.55 -11.77 -10.06
C ALA A 164 4.68 -10.25 -10.25
N PHE A 165 5.91 -9.74 -10.33
CA PHE A 165 6.13 -8.33 -10.54
C PHE A 165 7.33 -8.04 -11.43
N ALA A 166 7.30 -6.85 -12.03
CA ALA A 166 8.44 -6.18 -12.60
C ALA A 166 8.38 -4.69 -12.23
N GLU A 167 9.49 -4.09 -11.83
CA GLU A 167 9.58 -2.66 -11.50
C GLU A 167 10.94 -2.11 -11.91
N GLY A 168 11.02 -0.80 -12.08
CA GLY A 168 12.25 -0.12 -12.41
C GLY A 168 12.23 1.34 -12.00
N GLU A 169 13.43 1.84 -11.72
CA GLU A 169 13.70 3.25 -11.48
C GLU A 169 14.96 3.62 -12.25
N GLY A 170 14.91 4.69 -13.04
CA GLY A 170 16.08 5.18 -13.73
C GLY A 170 15.84 6.38 -14.62
N ALA A 171 16.95 6.99 -15.04
CA ALA A 171 17.01 8.18 -15.86
C ALA A 171 17.75 7.85 -17.17
N PHE A 172 17.10 8.10 -18.30
CA PHE A 172 17.73 8.03 -19.62
C PHE A 172 18.20 9.44 -20.00
N GLU A 173 19.51 9.63 -20.15
CA GLU A 173 20.10 10.88 -20.62
C GLU A 173 20.76 10.67 -21.98
N THR A 174 20.59 11.61 -22.91
CA THR A 174 21.14 11.49 -24.28
C THR A 174 22.67 11.41 -24.36
N ASP A 175 23.38 11.91 -23.34
CA ASP A 175 24.85 12.05 -23.36
C ASP A 175 25.56 11.39 -22.17
N LYS A 176 24.87 10.55 -21.39
CA LYS A 176 25.46 9.79 -20.28
C LYS A 176 25.02 8.34 -20.28
N ASP A 177 25.78 7.50 -19.60
CA ASP A 177 25.35 6.13 -19.31
C ASP A 177 24.03 6.17 -18.51
N ASP A 178 23.12 5.26 -18.86
CA ASP A 178 21.80 5.14 -18.22
C ASP A 178 22.00 4.79 -16.73
N ASP A 179 21.46 5.61 -15.83
CA ASP A 179 21.45 5.32 -14.39
C ASP A 179 20.10 4.72 -14.01
N GLY A 180 20.11 3.58 -13.34
CA GLY A 180 18.89 2.95 -12.86
C GLY A 180 18.97 1.44 -12.71
N TYR A 181 17.82 0.85 -12.40
CA TYR A 181 17.65 -0.57 -12.26
C TYR A 181 16.32 -1.06 -12.82
N LEU A 182 16.31 -2.34 -13.17
CA LEU A 182 15.13 -3.16 -13.40
C LEU A 182 15.14 -4.33 -12.41
N ARG A 183 13.99 -4.62 -11.82
CA ARG A 183 13.77 -5.76 -10.93
C ARG A 183 12.59 -6.57 -11.43
N GLY A 184 12.69 -7.88 -11.32
CA GLY A 184 11.58 -8.79 -11.59
C GLY A 184 11.59 -9.96 -10.61
N GLY A 185 10.42 -10.44 -10.21
CA GLY A 185 10.36 -11.50 -9.21
C GLY A 185 8.98 -11.99 -8.84
N LEU A 186 8.97 -12.77 -7.76
CA LEU A 186 7.76 -13.26 -7.10
C LEU A 186 7.66 -12.65 -5.70
N LYS A 187 6.44 -12.34 -5.31
CA LYS A 187 6.11 -11.71 -4.04
C LYS A 187 4.96 -12.44 -3.37
N VAL A 188 5.03 -12.55 -2.06
CA VAL A 188 3.96 -13.03 -1.19
C VAL A 188 3.59 -11.92 -0.21
N ASP A 189 2.33 -11.54 -0.20
CA ASP A 189 1.75 -10.55 0.69
C ASP A 189 0.94 -11.27 1.79
N TRP A 190 1.22 -10.94 3.05
CA TRP A 190 0.54 -11.44 4.24
C TRP A 190 -0.11 -10.26 4.94
N LEU A 191 -1.39 -10.34 5.24
CA LEU A 191 -2.06 -9.33 6.04
C LEU A 191 -2.44 -9.93 7.38
N PHE A 192 -1.99 -9.32 8.47
CA PHE A 192 -2.39 -9.69 9.82
C PHE A 192 -3.35 -8.65 10.38
N GLY A 193 -4.42 -9.10 11.06
CA GLY A 193 -5.38 -8.25 11.75
C GLY A 193 -5.37 -8.49 13.26
N GLY A 194 -5.62 -7.42 14.01
CA GLY A 194 -5.70 -7.43 15.48
C GLY A 194 -4.55 -6.70 16.17
N GLY A 195 -4.62 -6.63 17.50
CA GLY A 195 -3.60 -5.99 18.34
C GLY A 195 -3.56 -4.46 18.28
N ALA A 196 -2.47 -3.87 18.78
CA ALA A 196 -2.31 -2.41 18.87
C ALA A 196 -2.17 -1.71 17.52
N LEU A 197 -1.83 -2.45 16.46
CA LEU A 197 -1.60 -1.91 15.14
C LEU A 197 -2.85 -1.94 14.27
N GLU A 198 -4.01 -2.45 14.71
CA GLU A 198 -5.20 -2.77 13.89
C GLU A 198 -4.90 -3.76 12.76
N ARG A 199 -3.94 -3.46 11.87
CA ARG A 199 -3.41 -4.35 10.85
C ARG A 199 -1.89 -4.22 10.69
N LEU A 200 -1.28 -5.29 10.19
CA LEU A 200 0.12 -5.35 9.80
C LEU A 200 0.23 -6.07 8.45
N GLY A 201 0.59 -5.33 7.40
CA GLY A 201 0.97 -5.91 6.13
C GLY A 201 2.43 -6.36 6.18
N VAL A 202 2.71 -7.60 5.80
CA VAL A 202 4.06 -8.13 5.63
C VAL A 202 4.18 -8.63 4.20
N SER A 203 5.19 -8.17 3.48
CA SER A 203 5.49 -8.59 2.13
C SER A 203 6.83 -9.29 2.10
N THR A 204 6.93 -10.43 1.44
CA THR A 204 8.20 -11.12 1.19
C THR A 204 8.38 -11.30 -0.30
N ALA A 205 9.53 -10.93 -0.86
CA ALA A 205 9.78 -11.01 -2.29
C ALA A 205 11.14 -11.63 -2.57
N GLY A 206 11.20 -12.53 -3.56
CA GLY A 206 12.45 -12.96 -4.17
C GLY A 206 12.54 -12.37 -5.58
N TYR A 207 13.66 -11.75 -5.91
CA TYR A 207 13.80 -10.99 -7.15
C TYR A 207 15.18 -11.12 -7.78
N TYR A 208 15.23 -10.84 -9.08
CA TYR A 208 16.44 -10.57 -9.82
C TYR A 208 16.48 -9.08 -10.17
N GLN A 209 17.62 -8.44 -10.01
CA GLN A 209 17.88 -7.05 -10.32
C GLN A 209 18.99 -6.93 -11.35
N SER A 210 18.84 -5.97 -12.25
CA SER A 210 19.80 -5.59 -13.29
C SER A 210 19.83 -4.07 -13.43
N ASP A 211 20.87 -3.51 -14.04
CA ASP A 211 20.81 -2.17 -14.64
C ASP A 211 19.85 -2.13 -15.84
N LEU A 212 19.55 -0.92 -16.32
CA LEU A 212 18.74 -0.69 -17.52
C LEU A 212 19.38 -1.28 -18.80
N GLY A 213 20.71 -1.31 -18.85
CA GLY A 213 21.48 -1.86 -19.96
C GLY A 213 21.56 -3.39 -20.01
N LEU A 214 21.03 -4.08 -18.99
CA LEU A 214 21.12 -5.54 -18.81
C LEU A 214 22.55 -6.11 -18.74
N GLY A 215 23.51 -5.26 -18.34
CA GLY A 215 24.94 -5.58 -18.23
C GLY A 215 25.40 -5.95 -16.82
N SER A 216 24.56 -5.75 -15.80
CA SER A 216 24.77 -6.19 -14.41
C SER A 216 23.67 -7.12 -13.95
N GLY A 217 23.90 -7.81 -12.83
CA GLY A 217 22.97 -8.81 -12.35
C GLY A 217 23.15 -9.15 -10.89
N GLY A 218 22.04 -9.37 -10.21
CA GLY A 218 22.02 -9.87 -8.85
C GLY A 218 20.67 -10.44 -8.45
N TYR A 219 20.66 -11.29 -7.44
CA TYR A 219 19.45 -11.84 -6.85
C TYR A 219 19.28 -11.35 -5.42
N GLY A 220 18.05 -11.12 -4.99
CA GLY A 220 17.76 -10.61 -3.66
C GLY A 220 16.47 -11.15 -3.07
N VAL A 221 16.38 -11.02 -1.75
CA VAL A 221 15.19 -11.31 -0.97
C VAL A 221 14.89 -10.09 -0.10
N GLN A 222 13.67 -9.58 -0.24
CA GLN A 222 13.18 -8.46 0.55
C GLN A 222 12.03 -8.89 1.46
N VAL A 223 12.02 -8.37 2.68
CA VAL A 223 10.92 -8.42 3.62
C VAL A 223 10.51 -7.01 4.00
N THR A 224 9.24 -6.70 3.88
CA THR A 224 8.68 -5.38 4.18
C THR A 224 7.57 -5.53 5.21
N ALA A 225 7.49 -4.61 6.17
CA ALA A 225 6.46 -4.57 7.20
C ALA A 225 5.80 -3.18 7.25
N VAL A 226 4.49 -3.12 7.06
CA VAL A 226 3.69 -1.89 7.00
C VAL A 226 2.60 -1.94 8.06
N PRO A 227 2.79 -1.32 9.23
CA PRO A 227 1.76 -1.22 10.26
C PRO A 227 0.64 -0.26 9.83
N GLN A 228 -0.63 -0.54 10.13
CA GLN A 228 -1.75 0.33 9.72
C GLN A 228 -2.73 0.57 10.84
N ASN A 229 -2.71 1.76 11.45
CA ASN A 229 -3.61 2.10 12.53
C ASN A 229 -4.39 3.38 12.21
N SER A 230 -5.71 3.26 12.04
CA SER A 230 -6.61 4.36 11.71
C SER A 230 -6.74 5.37 12.86
N ARG A 231 -6.72 4.93 14.12
CA ARG A 231 -6.75 5.83 15.29
C ARG A 231 -5.52 6.75 15.35
N TYR A 232 -4.35 6.28 14.95
CA TYR A 232 -3.10 7.05 14.93
C TYR A 232 -2.73 7.59 13.55
N LEU A 233 -3.58 7.38 12.53
CA LEU A 233 -3.35 7.82 11.15
C LEU A 233 -2.05 7.28 10.56
N LEU A 234 -1.66 6.10 11.02
CA LEU A 234 -0.46 5.40 10.62
C LEU A 234 -0.79 4.54 9.40
N ASN A 235 -0.19 4.87 8.26
CA ASN A 235 -0.48 4.31 6.94
C ASN A 235 -1.98 4.24 6.62
N ALA A 236 -2.76 5.13 7.22
CA ALA A 236 -4.21 5.21 7.08
C ALA A 236 -4.59 6.69 6.89
N SER A 237 -5.55 6.95 6.02
CA SER A 237 -6.08 8.30 5.85
C SER A 237 -7.20 8.58 6.84
N THR A 238 -7.29 9.82 7.32
CA THR A 238 -8.53 10.28 7.93
C THR A 238 -9.64 10.21 6.88
N ARG A 239 -10.78 9.63 7.26
CA ARG A 239 -12.15 9.87 6.77
C ARG A 239 -12.29 10.48 5.35
N GLY A 240 -13.01 9.74 4.48
CA GLY A 240 -13.67 10.12 3.22
C GLY A 240 -13.32 11.44 2.50
N ALA A 241 -13.35 11.42 1.17
CA ALA A 241 -13.06 12.55 0.25
C ALA A 241 -13.78 13.91 0.48
N LYS A 242 -14.65 14.04 1.51
CA LYS A 242 -15.41 15.24 1.86
C LYS A 242 -14.66 16.21 2.80
N ASP A 243 -13.62 15.75 3.50
CA ASP A 243 -12.89 16.63 4.42
C ASP A 243 -11.93 17.56 3.65
N LYS A 244 -11.94 18.84 4.04
CA LYS A 244 -11.12 19.88 3.38
C LYS A 244 -9.64 19.77 3.75
N ILE A 245 -9.30 19.09 4.83
CA ILE A 245 -7.94 18.90 5.32
C ILE A 245 -7.79 17.44 5.74
N ASP A 246 -6.72 16.77 5.31
CA ASP A 246 -6.40 15.37 5.62
C ASP A 246 -4.90 15.25 5.96
N PHE A 247 -4.58 14.38 6.91
CA PHE A 247 -3.20 14.12 7.34
C PHE A 247 -3.00 12.62 7.58
N SER A 248 -1.82 12.13 7.18
CA SER A 248 -1.44 10.74 7.42
C SER A 248 0.06 10.64 7.68
N PHE A 249 0.42 9.72 8.56
CA PHE A 249 1.80 9.32 8.81
C PHE A 249 2.07 8.03 8.04
N ARG A 250 3.28 7.90 7.52
CA ARG A 250 3.74 6.69 6.84
C ARG A 250 4.88 6.09 7.63
N ALA A 251 4.83 4.77 7.82
CA ALA A 251 5.93 4.02 8.42
C ALA A 251 6.05 2.66 7.74
N LYS A 252 7.27 2.28 7.36
CA LYS A 252 7.53 1.01 6.68
C LYS A 252 8.88 0.48 7.15
N GLY A 253 8.92 -0.74 7.65
CA GLY A 253 10.17 -1.45 7.92
C GLY A 253 10.57 -2.26 6.69
N ILE A 254 11.85 -2.29 6.36
CA ILE A 254 12.39 -3.05 5.23
C ILE A 254 13.67 -3.75 5.67
N PHE A 255 13.75 -5.03 5.34
CA PHE A 255 14.97 -5.82 5.32
C PHE A 255 15.18 -6.29 3.88
N ASP A 256 16.36 -6.01 3.31
CA ASP A 256 16.68 -6.41 1.94
C ASP A 256 18.09 -6.99 1.87
N ALA A 257 18.18 -8.25 1.49
CA ALA A 257 19.45 -8.95 1.30
C ALA A 257 19.63 -9.28 -0.18
N PHE A 258 20.74 -8.85 -0.78
CA PHE A 258 21.00 -9.09 -2.20
C PHE A 258 22.47 -9.41 -2.46
N HIS A 259 22.68 -10.24 -3.47
CA HIS A 259 23.99 -10.60 -4.01
C HIS A 259 24.15 -10.01 -5.40
N VAL A 260 25.27 -9.35 -5.65
CA VAL A 260 25.67 -8.83 -6.96
C VAL A 260 26.67 -9.78 -7.58
N ASP A 261 26.26 -10.46 -8.65
CA ASP A 261 27.13 -11.33 -9.44
C ASP A 261 28.07 -10.50 -10.32
N ASP A 262 27.51 -9.49 -10.99
CA ASP A 262 28.23 -8.59 -11.89
C ASP A 262 27.83 -7.13 -11.62
N ALA A 263 28.81 -6.29 -11.32
CA ALA A 263 28.60 -4.88 -10.97
C ALA A 263 28.10 -4.03 -12.16
N GLY A 264 28.40 -4.43 -13.40
CA GLY A 264 28.06 -3.71 -14.65
C GLY A 264 28.23 -2.19 -14.53
N GLN A 265 27.23 -1.42 -15.00
CA GLN A 265 27.20 0.05 -14.87
C GLN A 265 26.47 0.53 -13.59
N THR A 266 26.08 -0.38 -12.70
CA THR A 266 25.45 0.03 -11.44
C THR A 266 26.47 0.67 -10.51
N ALA A 267 26.00 1.56 -9.63
CA ALA A 267 26.82 2.06 -8.52
C ALA A 267 27.14 0.99 -7.46
N LEU A 268 26.71 -0.27 -7.64
CA LEU A 268 26.92 -1.36 -6.71
C LEU A 268 28.19 -2.13 -7.05
N SER A 269 28.96 -2.50 -6.03
CA SER A 269 30.12 -3.37 -6.18
C SER A 269 29.70 -4.84 -6.17
N LYS A 270 30.52 -5.71 -6.78
CA LYS A 270 30.32 -7.16 -6.66
C LYS A 270 30.41 -7.58 -5.19
N GLY A 271 29.43 -8.33 -4.70
CA GLY A 271 29.41 -8.80 -3.32
C GLY A 271 28.01 -8.94 -2.73
N ASP A 272 27.97 -9.16 -1.42
CA ASP A 272 26.75 -9.31 -0.63
C ASP A 272 26.38 -7.99 0.06
N TYR A 273 25.09 -7.72 0.13
CA TYR A 273 24.53 -6.56 0.82
C TYR A 273 23.35 -7.02 1.67
N ALA A 274 23.21 -6.44 2.87
CA ALA A 274 22.10 -6.74 3.75
C ALA A 274 21.63 -5.44 4.44
N TRP A 275 20.68 -4.76 3.82
CA TRP A 275 20.12 -3.52 4.31
C TRP A 275 19.02 -3.78 5.31
N PHE A 276 19.13 -3.17 6.48
CA PHE A 276 18.09 -3.12 7.50
C PHE A 276 17.71 -1.68 7.77
N GLY A 277 16.42 -1.37 7.68
CA GLY A 277 15.96 0.00 7.88
C GLY A 277 14.49 0.18 7.61
N GLY A 278 14.15 1.36 7.10
CA GLY A 278 12.77 1.68 6.80
C GLY A 278 12.56 3.10 6.33
N GLU A 279 11.29 3.42 6.18
CA GLU A 279 10.79 4.71 5.74
C GLU A 279 9.85 5.28 6.78
N LEU A 280 10.00 6.57 7.04
CA LEU A 280 9.07 7.36 7.83
C LEU A 280 8.65 8.57 7.00
N GLY A 281 7.40 8.95 7.07
CA GLY A 281 6.94 10.15 6.38
C GLY A 281 5.63 10.68 6.88
N PHE A 282 5.26 11.82 6.33
CA PHE A 282 3.94 12.40 6.52
C PHE A 282 3.42 12.93 5.19
N GLU A 283 2.10 12.96 5.07
CA GLU A 283 1.36 13.61 4.00
C GLU A 283 0.30 14.51 4.64
N TYR A 284 0.22 15.75 4.16
CA TYR A 284 -0.80 16.73 4.49
C TYR A 284 -1.50 17.15 3.20
N VAL A 285 -2.82 17.14 3.19
CA VAL A 285 -3.61 17.56 2.02
C VAL A 285 -4.59 18.65 2.41
N ASP A 286 -4.58 19.74 1.64
CA ASP A 286 -5.39 20.92 1.85
C ASP A 286 -6.22 21.25 0.61
N ARG A 287 -7.54 21.08 0.72
CA ARG A 287 -8.55 21.42 -0.30
C ARG A 287 -9.23 22.77 -0.02
N THR A 288 -8.75 23.55 0.96
CA THR A 288 -9.27 24.90 1.24
C THR A 288 -8.68 25.94 0.30
N VAL A 289 -7.44 25.74 -0.15
CA VAL A 289 -6.69 26.68 -1.01
C VAL A 289 -6.96 26.43 -2.50
N TRP A 290 -7.15 25.16 -2.88
CA TRP A 290 -7.38 24.72 -4.25
C TRP A 290 -8.47 23.64 -4.25
N GLU A 291 -9.44 23.73 -5.16
CA GLU A 291 -10.62 22.84 -5.18
C GLU A 291 -10.24 21.34 -5.18
N ASN A 292 -9.24 20.99 -5.99
CA ASN A 292 -8.76 19.62 -6.07
C ASN A 292 -7.75 19.25 -4.97
N GLY A 293 -7.19 20.26 -4.30
CA GLY A 293 -6.24 20.14 -3.19
C GLY A 293 -4.77 20.38 -3.53
N ILE A 294 -4.02 20.75 -2.50
CA ILE A 294 -2.55 20.81 -2.47
C ILE A 294 -2.06 19.73 -1.50
N VAL A 295 -1.04 18.98 -1.87
CA VAL A 295 -0.41 17.96 -1.04
C VAL A 295 1.00 18.40 -0.67
N LEU A 296 1.27 18.45 0.63
CA LEU A 296 2.61 18.55 1.18
C LEU A 296 3.02 17.16 1.68
N SER A 297 4.19 16.70 1.29
CA SER A 297 4.75 15.44 1.77
C SER A 297 6.19 15.61 2.22
N SER A 298 6.59 14.87 3.24
CA SER A 298 7.99 14.73 3.61
C SER A 298 8.25 13.32 4.13
N GLY A 299 9.47 12.86 4.01
CA GLY A 299 9.89 11.56 4.49
C GLY A 299 11.39 11.41 4.56
N VAL A 300 11.79 10.37 5.27
CA VAL A 300 13.17 9.92 5.42
C VAL A 300 13.21 8.42 5.25
N ASN A 301 14.16 7.97 4.46
CA ASN A 301 14.48 6.58 4.25
C ASN A 301 15.84 6.35 4.90
N GLY A 302 15.91 5.53 5.94
CA GLY A 302 17.14 5.29 6.69
C GLY A 302 17.45 3.80 6.74
N TYR A 303 18.66 3.44 6.36
CA TYR A 303 19.12 2.05 6.27
C TYR A 303 20.55 1.92 6.76
N TRP A 304 20.84 0.77 7.34
CA TRP A 304 22.16 0.31 7.73
C TRP A 304 22.47 -0.99 6.99
N ASN A 305 23.64 -1.08 6.36
CA ASN A 305 24.12 -2.29 5.72
C ASN A 305 24.88 -3.14 6.74
N ALA A 306 24.35 -4.32 7.03
CA ALA A 306 24.93 -5.23 8.01
C ALA A 306 26.23 -5.90 7.54
N VAL A 307 26.57 -5.82 6.24
CA VAL A 307 27.77 -6.46 5.68
C VAL A 307 29.02 -5.59 5.84
N ASP A 308 28.97 -4.34 5.39
CA ASP A 308 30.10 -3.40 5.40
C ASP A 308 29.99 -2.32 6.50
N GLY A 309 28.82 -2.20 7.14
CA GLY A 309 28.54 -1.22 8.18
C GLY A 309 28.18 0.18 7.66
N GLU A 310 27.91 0.33 6.36
CA GLU A 310 27.54 1.62 5.77
C GLU A 310 26.11 2.05 6.10
N ASP A 311 25.89 3.37 6.20
CA ASP A 311 24.58 3.96 6.40
C ASP A 311 24.10 4.67 5.13
N ALA A 312 22.83 4.47 4.77
CA ALA A 312 22.16 5.17 3.67
C ALA A 312 20.96 5.93 4.22
N VAL A 313 20.99 7.26 4.15
CA VAL A 313 19.90 8.13 4.59
C VAL A 313 19.49 9.07 3.46
N LEU A 314 18.22 9.01 3.06
CA LEU A 314 17.64 9.81 2.00
C LEU A 314 16.42 10.59 2.51
N TRP A 315 16.46 11.91 2.39
CA TRP A 315 15.34 12.80 2.69
C TRP A 315 14.58 13.13 1.42
N VAL A 316 13.26 13.05 1.46
CA VAL A 316 12.39 13.41 0.35
C VAL A 316 11.33 14.39 0.85
N THR A 317 11.12 15.50 0.15
CA THR A 317 10.05 16.45 0.44
C THR A 317 9.38 16.85 -0.88
N GLY A 318 8.06 16.94 -0.89
CA GLY A 318 7.29 17.22 -2.09
C GLY A 318 6.12 18.16 -1.85
N LEU A 319 5.80 18.95 -2.87
CA LEU A 319 4.62 19.78 -2.95
C LEU A 319 3.90 19.47 -4.26
N ASP A 320 2.70 18.93 -4.20
CA ASP A 320 1.90 18.57 -5.37
C ASP A 320 0.61 19.39 -5.42
N VAL A 321 0.29 19.95 -6.58
CA VAL A 321 -1.02 20.55 -6.89
C VAL A 321 -1.85 19.50 -7.62
N LEU A 322 -2.97 19.10 -7.03
CA LEU A 322 -3.85 18.08 -7.59
C LEU A 322 -4.68 18.67 -8.74
N LEU A 323 -4.75 17.95 -9.85
CA LEU A 323 -5.56 18.34 -11.01
C LEU A 323 -6.92 17.64 -11.04
N ASP A 324 -7.11 16.62 -10.20
CA ASP A 324 -8.39 15.94 -10.02
C ASP A 324 -8.63 15.55 -8.54
N PRO A 325 -9.89 15.48 -8.09
CA PRO A 325 -10.21 15.22 -6.69
C PRO A 325 -9.83 13.80 -6.23
N ALA A 326 -9.70 12.86 -7.17
CA ALA A 326 -9.24 11.50 -6.93
C ALA A 326 -7.71 11.38 -6.86
N ARG A 327 -6.97 12.50 -6.98
CA ARG A 327 -5.50 12.58 -6.85
C ARG A 327 -4.75 11.71 -7.87
N ARG A 328 -5.34 11.46 -9.02
CA ARG A 328 -4.76 10.67 -10.13
C ARG A 328 -3.80 11.50 -10.96
N VAL A 329 -3.94 12.81 -10.98
CA VAL A 329 -3.12 13.68 -11.80
C VAL A 329 -2.66 14.84 -10.95
N SER A 330 -1.36 15.13 -10.94
CA SER A 330 -0.82 16.28 -10.21
C SER A 330 0.37 16.91 -10.91
N PHE A 331 0.59 18.19 -10.64
CA PHE A 331 1.82 18.89 -10.95
C PHE A 331 2.61 19.07 -9.66
N GLY A 332 3.88 18.67 -9.66
CA GLY A 332 4.62 18.47 -8.42
C GLY A 332 6.03 19.02 -8.45
N PHE A 333 6.42 19.64 -7.35
CA PHE A 333 7.82 19.86 -7.00
C PHE A 333 8.25 18.76 -6.02
N GLN A 334 9.44 18.22 -6.18
CA GLN A 334 10.05 17.28 -5.24
C GLN A 334 11.53 17.62 -5.05
N TYR A 335 11.97 17.55 -3.81
CA TYR A 335 13.35 17.70 -3.41
C TYR A 335 13.82 16.44 -2.71
N THR A 336 14.95 15.90 -3.17
CA THR A 336 15.58 14.68 -2.64
C THR A 336 17.01 14.99 -2.23
N ARG A 337 17.41 14.60 -1.01
CA ARG A 337 18.76 14.83 -0.50
C ARG A 337 19.25 13.64 0.33
N GLY A 338 20.42 13.11 0.01
CA GLY A 338 21.07 12.03 0.77
C GLY A 338 21.42 10.85 -0.11
N THR A 339 21.58 9.68 0.49
CA THR A 339 22.06 8.47 -0.20
C THR A 339 20.97 7.39 -0.17
N SER A 340 20.69 6.77 -1.31
CA SER A 340 19.73 5.66 -1.42
C SER A 340 20.44 4.31 -1.22
N ARG A 341 19.78 3.33 -0.60
CA ARG A 341 20.31 1.95 -0.51
C ARG A 341 20.38 1.24 -1.86
N GLN A 342 19.54 1.66 -2.82
CA GLN A 342 19.44 1.02 -4.14
C GLN A 342 20.49 1.58 -5.10
N ASN A 343 20.92 2.81 -4.86
CA ASN A 343 21.97 3.52 -5.59
C ASN A 343 22.75 4.35 -4.56
N PRO A 344 23.87 3.84 -4.01
CA PRO A 344 24.61 4.45 -2.89
C PRO A 344 25.45 5.67 -3.32
N VAL A 345 24.94 6.46 -4.26
CA VAL A 345 25.49 7.75 -4.67
C VAL A 345 24.73 8.86 -3.95
N PHE A 346 25.46 9.87 -3.49
CA PHE A 346 24.83 11.04 -2.87
C PHE A 346 24.01 11.83 -3.88
N GLN A 347 22.73 12.01 -3.58
CA GLN A 347 21.76 12.76 -4.36
C GLN A 347 21.46 14.11 -3.70
N ASN A 348 21.30 15.15 -4.52
CA ASN A 348 20.81 16.47 -4.12
C ASN A 348 20.05 17.08 -5.30
N ILE A 349 18.84 16.60 -5.50
CA ILE A 349 18.07 16.81 -6.73
C ILE A 349 16.78 17.54 -6.40
N ALA A 350 16.46 18.55 -7.21
CA ALA A 350 15.16 19.19 -7.22
C ALA A 350 14.50 18.91 -8.59
N SER A 351 13.31 18.35 -8.57
CA SER A 351 12.57 17.97 -9.77
C SER A 351 11.21 18.65 -9.81
N LEU A 352 10.79 19.07 -10.98
CA LEU A 352 9.45 19.58 -11.27
C LEU A 352 8.83 18.67 -12.34
N GLY A 353 7.66 18.12 -12.07
CA GLY A 353 7.12 17.07 -12.93
C GLY A 353 5.61 16.95 -12.89
N PHE A 354 5.09 16.22 -13.86
CA PHE A 354 3.69 15.83 -13.97
C PHE A 354 3.57 14.36 -13.53
N LYS A 355 2.71 14.10 -12.55
CA LYS A 355 2.52 12.77 -11.96
C LYS A 355 1.16 12.21 -12.37
N LEU A 356 1.17 10.93 -12.76
CA LEU A 356 -0.02 10.15 -13.07
C LEU A 356 -0.13 9.00 -12.07
N LYS A 357 -1.32 8.81 -11.50
CA LYS A 357 -1.69 7.67 -10.64
C LYS A 357 -2.90 6.96 -11.23
N PHE A 358 -2.85 5.63 -11.27
CA PHE A 358 -3.86 4.78 -11.89
C PHE A 358 -4.66 3.99 -10.85
#